data_AF-A0A2P2FG00-F1
#
_entry.id   AF-A0A2P2FG00-F1
#
_cell.length_a   1.000
_cell.length_b   1.000
_cell.length_c   1.000
_cell.angle_alpha   90.00
_cell.angle_beta   90.00
_cell.angle_gamma   90.00
#
_symmetry.space_group_name_H-M   'P 1'
#
loop_
_entity.id
_entity.type
_entity.pdbx_description
1 polymer ?
#
loop_
_entity_poly.entity_id
_entity_poly.type
_entity_poly.pdbx_seq_one_letter_code
_entity_poly.pdbx_strand_id
1 'polypeptide(L)'
;HAAGQQIHVVLDNLSTHTTPDIVAWLEKNPHVHLHFTPIGSSWINQIEAWFSIITRRSIRRGTFASVKVLIAQIRDYITTWNSNPTPFAWTATADEILAKAHLVQINIKKLVDNNAK
;
A
#
# COMPACT_ATOMS: atom_id res chain seq x y z
N HIS A 1 -6.57 -16.44 -14.70
CA HIS A 1 -6.33 -15.17 -15.40
C HIS A 1 -6.27 -15.44 -16.90
N ALA A 2 -6.92 -14.62 -17.71
CA ALA A 2 -6.83 -14.74 -19.17
C ALA A 2 -5.40 -14.43 -19.63
N ALA A 3 -4.89 -15.17 -20.61
CA ALA A 3 -3.58 -14.91 -21.18
C ALA A 3 -3.52 -13.48 -21.74
N GLY A 4 -2.58 -12.66 -21.26
CA GLY A 4 -2.31 -11.30 -21.78
C GLY A 4 -2.69 -10.11 -20.88
N GLN A 5 -3.32 -10.32 -19.72
CA GLN A 5 -3.67 -9.21 -18.83
C GLN A 5 -2.46 -8.67 -18.05
N GLN A 6 -2.23 -7.36 -18.12
CA GLN A 6 -1.22 -6.67 -17.32
C GLN A 6 -1.74 -6.43 -15.90
N ILE A 7 -0.90 -6.72 -14.90
CA ILE A 7 -1.18 -6.53 -13.48
C ILE A 7 -0.27 -5.40 -12.99
N HIS A 8 -0.88 -4.31 -12.53
CA HIS A 8 -0.16 -3.17 -11.98
C HIS A 8 -0.40 -3.13 -10.47
N VAL A 9 0.68 -3.25 -9.69
CA VAL A 9 0.64 -3.24 -8.23
C VAL A 9 1.28 -1.95 -7.74
N VAL A 10 0.57 -1.17 -6.95
CA VAL A 10 1.09 0.04 -6.31
C VAL A 10 1.49 -0.30 -4.87
N LEU A 11 2.73 0.00 -4.50
CA LEU A 11 3.36 -0.39 -3.23
C LEU A 11 4.00 0.83 -2.55
N ASP A 12 4.20 0.75 -1.24
CA ASP A 12 5.09 1.69 -0.54
C ASP A 12 6.57 1.42 -0.90
N ASN A 13 7.46 2.30 -0.45
CA ASN A 13 8.89 2.22 -0.78
C ASN A 13 9.70 1.35 0.20
N LEU A 14 9.08 0.38 0.88
CA LEU A 14 9.79 -0.50 1.81
C LEU A 14 10.77 -1.43 1.07
N SER A 15 12.00 -1.55 1.59
CA SER A 15 13.09 -2.30 0.95
C SER A 15 12.81 -3.79 0.75
N THR A 16 11.83 -4.35 1.47
CA THR A 16 11.37 -5.73 1.29
C THR A 16 10.74 -5.98 -0.09
N HIS A 17 10.29 -4.93 -0.78
CA HIS A 17 9.72 -5.02 -2.12
C HIS A 17 10.77 -5.07 -3.24
N THR A 18 12.05 -4.86 -2.93
CA THR A 18 13.14 -4.82 -3.92
C THR A 18 14.24 -5.84 -3.61
N THR A 19 13.89 -6.94 -2.94
CA THR A 19 14.84 -8.03 -2.67
C THR A 19 15.21 -8.77 -3.96
N PRO A 20 16.39 -9.43 -4.01
CA PRO A 20 16.79 -10.22 -5.18
C PRO A 20 15.73 -11.28 -5.58
N ASP A 21 15.08 -11.90 -4.60
CA ASP A 21 14.03 -12.89 -4.84
C ASP A 21 12.80 -12.29 -5.54
N ILE A 22 12.40 -11.06 -5.16
CA ILE A 22 11.31 -10.35 -5.82
C ILE A 22 11.70 -9.97 -7.25
N VAL A 23 12.92 -9.48 -7.47
CA VAL A 23 13.42 -9.15 -8.81
C VAL A 23 13.42 -10.38 -9.72
N ALA A 24 13.99 -11.49 -9.24
CA ALA A 24 14.02 -12.76 -9.98
C ALA A 24 12.61 -13.32 -10.25
N TRP A 25 11.65 -13.06 -9.37
CA TRP A 25 10.26 -13.43 -9.60
C TRP A 25 9.60 -12.56 -10.67
N LEU A 26 9.86 -11.25 -10.69
CA LEU A 26 9.32 -10.33 -11.71
C LEU A 26 9.84 -10.65 -13.11
N GLU A 27 11.11 -11.02 -13.24
CA GLU A 27 11.68 -11.49 -14.52
C GLU A 27 10.93 -12.70 -15.09
N LYS A 28 10.45 -13.59 -14.22
CA LYS A 28 9.64 -14.77 -14.60
C LYS A 28 8.16 -14.42 -14.81
N ASN A 29 7.72 -13.23 -14.41
CA ASN A 29 6.32 -12.78 -14.44
C ASN A 29 6.21 -11.39 -15.12
N PRO A 30 6.56 -11.25 -16.41
CA PRO A 30 6.67 -9.95 -17.09
C PRO A 30 5.34 -9.20 -17.27
N HIS A 31 4.21 -9.82 -16.94
CA HIS A 31 2.90 -9.20 -16.94
C HIS A 31 2.59 -8.47 -15.62
N VAL A 32 3.46 -8.59 -14.61
CA VAL A 32 3.31 -7.93 -13.31
C VAL A 32 4.28 -6.76 -13.21
N HIS A 33 3.73 -5.56 -12.98
CA HIS A 33 4.46 -4.31 -12.87
C HIS A 33 4.30 -3.73 -11.47
N LEU A 34 5.41 -3.50 -10.79
CA LEU A 34 5.42 -2.82 -9.49
C LEU A 34 5.62 -1.31 -9.70
N HIS A 35 4.77 -0.51 -9.07
CA HIS A 35 4.84 0.95 -9.01
C HIS A 35 5.01 1.37 -7.56
N PHE A 36 5.94 2.26 -7.28
CA PHE A 36 6.26 2.67 -5.91
C PHE A 36 5.76 4.08 -5.63
N THR A 37 5.13 4.28 -4.48
CA THR A 37 4.78 5.62 -4.02
C THR A 37 6.07 6.43 -3.77
N PRO A 38 6.09 7.75 -4.04
CA PRO A 38 7.25 8.58 -3.72
C PRO A 38 7.62 8.51 -2.23
N ILE A 39 8.91 8.69 -1.94
CA ILE A 39 9.42 8.74 -0.57
C ILE A 39 8.65 9.78 0.25
N GLY A 40 8.20 9.40 1.45
CA GLY A 40 7.44 10.28 2.33
C GLY A 40 5.97 10.49 1.92
N SER A 41 5.44 9.67 1.00
CA SER A 41 4.06 9.77 0.51
C SER A 41 3.17 8.61 0.95
N SER A 42 3.27 8.16 2.21
CA SER A 42 2.40 7.08 2.74
C SER A 42 0.90 7.42 2.65
N TRP A 43 0.55 8.71 2.65
CA TRP A 43 -0.82 9.19 2.54
C TRP A 43 -1.54 8.82 1.22
N ILE A 44 -0.82 8.44 0.17
CA ILE A 44 -1.41 7.88 -1.06
C ILE A 44 -1.50 6.35 -1.05
N ASN A 45 -0.98 5.68 -0.02
CA ASN A 45 -1.00 4.23 0.04
C ASN A 45 -2.39 3.71 0.48
N GLN A 46 -3.20 3.26 -0.47
CA GLN A 46 -4.58 2.83 -0.19
C GLN A 46 -4.68 1.65 0.79
N ILE A 47 -3.67 0.79 0.86
CA ILE A 47 -3.70 -0.33 1.81
C ILE A 47 -3.72 0.16 3.26
N GLU A 48 -3.12 1.33 3.55
CA GLU A 48 -3.16 1.95 4.88
C GLU A 48 -4.57 2.44 5.24
N ALA A 49 -5.32 2.93 4.25
CA ALA A 49 -6.73 3.28 4.43
C ALA A 49 -7.56 2.02 4.75
N TRP A 50 -7.30 0.92 4.05
CA TRP A 50 -7.95 -0.37 4.33
C TRP A 50 -7.57 -0.92 5.71
N PHE A 51 -6.30 -0.85 6.12
CA PHE A 51 -5.85 -1.22 7.47
C PHE A 51 -6.56 -0.40 8.54
N SER A 52 -6.75 0.90 8.30
CA SER A 52 -7.52 1.77 9.19
C SER A 52 -9.00 1.37 9.28
N ILE A 53 -9.57 0.80 8.22
CA ILE A 53 -10.96 0.33 8.19
C ILE A 53 -11.10 -0.97 8.99
N ILE A 54 -10.31 -2.01 8.70
CA ILE A 54 -10.38 -3.29 9.44
C ILE A 54 -10.07 -3.07 10.93
N THR A 55 -9.13 -2.18 11.24
CA THR A 55 -8.81 -1.83 12.62
C THR A 55 -10.02 -1.25 13.35
N ARG A 56 -10.71 -0.28 12.76
CA ARG A 56 -11.88 0.37 13.39
C ARG A 56 -13.13 -0.52 13.42
N ARG A 57 -13.35 -1.34 12.38
CA ARG A 57 -14.58 -2.13 12.24
C ARG A 57 -14.50 -3.48 12.93
N SER A 58 -13.34 -4.14 12.93
CA SER A 58 -13.22 -5.52 13.39
C SER A 58 -12.25 -5.71 14.55
N ILE A 59 -11.12 -4.99 14.58
CA ILE A 59 -10.06 -5.26 15.58
C ILE A 59 -10.33 -4.50 16.88
N ARG A 60 -10.47 -3.17 16.83
CA ARG A 60 -10.62 -2.31 18.03
C ARG A 60 -11.90 -2.58 18.82
N ARG A 61 -12.90 -3.20 18.21
CA ARG A 61 -14.19 -3.55 18.84
C ARG A 61 -14.22 -4.99 19.39
N GLY A 62 -13.20 -5.80 19.12
CA GLY A 62 -13.11 -7.18 19.56
C GLY A 62 -12.24 -7.34 20.79
N THR A 63 -12.63 -8.23 21.69
CA THR A 63 -11.76 -8.80 22.72
C THR A 63 -11.37 -10.21 22.27
N PHE A 64 -10.07 -10.46 22.11
CA PHE A 64 -9.57 -11.73 21.56
C PHE A 64 -8.90 -12.56 22.65
N ALA A 65 -9.41 -13.77 22.89
CA ALA A 65 -8.84 -14.67 23.88
C ALA A 65 -7.48 -15.27 23.46
N SER A 66 -7.12 -15.20 22.18
CA SER A 66 -5.82 -15.63 21.67
C SER A 66 -5.52 -15.04 20.29
N VAL A 67 -4.24 -15.13 19.87
CA VAL A 67 -3.80 -14.78 18.52
C VAL A 67 -4.53 -15.62 17.45
N LYS A 68 -4.86 -16.89 17.74
CA LYS A 68 -5.61 -17.76 16.82
C LYS A 68 -7.00 -17.20 16.53
N VAL A 69 -7.68 -16.70 17.54
CA VAL A 69 -9.01 -16.08 17.39
C VAL A 69 -8.92 -14.78 16.60
N LEU A 70 -7.88 -13.96 16.86
CA LEU A 70 -7.64 -12.75 16.07
C LEU A 70 -7.39 -13.06 14.58
N ILE A 71 -6.58 -14.08 14.27
CA ILE A 71 -6.31 -14.50 12.89
C ILE A 71 -7.60 -14.95 12.19
N ALA A 72 -8.43 -15.74 12.88
CA ALA A 72 -9.72 -16.18 12.33
C ALA A 72 -10.62 -14.97 12.03
N GLN A 73 -10.75 -14.03 12.97
CA GLN A 73 -11.54 -12.81 12.77
C GLN A 73 -11.06 -11.97 11.57
N ILE A 74 -9.74 -11.81 11.41
CA ILE A 74 -9.16 -11.08 10.27
C ILE A 74 -9.50 -11.78 8.95
N ARG A 75 -9.40 -13.12 8.89
CA ARG A 75 -9.73 -13.90 7.69
C ARG A 75 -11.22 -13.82 7.33
N ASP A 76 -12.09 -13.88 8.32
CA ASP A 76 -13.54 -13.76 8.13
C ASP A 76 -13.91 -12.37 7.62
N TYR A 77 -13.26 -11.33 8.16
CA TYR A 77 -13.42 -9.96 7.68
C TYR A 77 -12.96 -9.81 6.23
N ILE A 78 -11.79 -10.35 5.86
CA ILE A 78 -11.27 -10.32 4.49
C ILE A 78 -12.22 -11.04 3.53
N THR A 79 -12.70 -12.23 3.92
CA THR A 79 -13.63 -13.03 3.12
C THR A 79 -14.93 -12.27 2.87
N THR A 80 -15.48 -11.65 3.92
CA THR A 80 -16.69 -10.84 3.84
C THR A 80 -16.48 -9.62 2.95
N TRP A 81 -15.39 -8.88 3.13
CA TRP A 81 -15.05 -7.72 2.32
C TRP A 81 -14.93 -8.07 0.83
N ASN A 82 -14.25 -9.17 0.51
CA ASN A 82 -14.02 -9.61 -0.87
C ASN A 82 -15.28 -10.15 -1.57
N SER A 83 -16.35 -10.49 -0.82
CA SER A 83 -17.62 -10.90 -1.42
C SER A 83 -18.37 -9.77 -2.13
N ASN A 84 -18.12 -8.51 -1.70
CA ASN A 84 -18.66 -7.31 -2.33
C ASN A 84 -17.65 -6.15 -2.16
N PRO A 85 -16.53 -6.18 -2.90
CA PRO A 85 -15.47 -5.22 -2.70
C PRO A 85 -15.91 -3.85 -3.22
N THR A 86 -15.80 -2.83 -2.38
CA THR A 86 -15.97 -1.43 -2.81
C THR A 86 -14.59 -0.84 -3.10
N PRO A 87 -14.28 -0.45 -4.34
CA PRO A 87 -13.03 0.24 -4.66
C PRO A 87 -12.94 1.55 -3.89
N PHE A 88 -11.72 1.93 -3.50
CA PHE A 88 -11.49 3.29 -3.00
C PHE A 88 -11.58 4.27 -4.16
N ALA A 89 -12.40 5.31 -3.99
CA ALA A 89 -12.44 6.41 -4.93
C ALA A 89 -11.35 7.42 -4.56
N TRP A 90 -10.48 7.73 -5.53
CA TRP A 90 -9.56 8.84 -5.41
C TRP A 90 -10.32 10.15 -5.50
N THR A 91 -10.21 10.97 -4.47
CA THR A 91 -10.84 12.30 -4.44
C THR A 91 -9.89 13.41 -4.89
N ALA A 92 -8.58 13.17 -4.82
CA ALA A 92 -7.56 14.10 -5.31
C ALA A 92 -7.27 13.86 -6.79
N THR A 93 -7.06 14.93 -7.54
CA THR A 93 -6.65 14.84 -8.94
C THR A 93 -5.19 14.42 -9.07
N ALA A 94 -4.79 13.95 -10.24
CA ALA A 94 -3.39 13.63 -10.51
C ALA A 94 -2.47 14.84 -10.28
N ASP A 95 -2.88 16.03 -10.73
CA ASP A 95 -2.11 17.27 -10.55
C ASP A 95 -1.94 17.65 -9.08
N GLU A 96 -2.98 17.49 -8.26
CA GLU A 96 -2.91 17.71 -6.82
C GLU A 96 -1.95 16.72 -6.14
N ILE A 97 -1.99 15.46 -6.55
CA ILE A 97 -1.08 14.42 -6.05
C ILE A 97 0.37 14.76 -6.41
N LEU A 98 0.62 15.11 -7.67
CA LEU A 98 1.94 15.46 -8.17
C LEU A 98 2.50 16.70 -7.47
N ALA A 99 1.69 17.73 -7.30
CA ALA A 99 2.08 18.95 -6.58
C ALA A 99 2.49 18.65 -5.13
N LYS A 100 1.71 17.83 -4.40
CA LYS A 100 2.05 17.44 -3.03
C LYS A 100 3.30 16.57 -2.95
N ALA A 101 3.44 15.59 -3.84
CA ALA A 101 4.62 14.74 -3.91
C ALA A 101 5.89 15.57 -4.15
N HIS A 102 5.82 16.57 -5.04
CA HIS A 102 6.92 17.47 -5.32
C HIS A 102 7.33 18.30 -4.10
N LEU A 103 6.35 18.82 -3.34
CA LEU A 103 6.62 19.56 -2.10
C LEU A 103 7.34 18.70 -1.07
N VAL A 104 6.92 17.44 -0.88
CA VAL A 104 7.58 16.50 0.03
C VAL A 104 9.04 16.28 -0.37
N GLN A 105 9.30 16.04 -1.66
CA GLN A 105 10.64 15.84 -2.18
C GLN A 105 11.55 17.05 -1.98
N ILE A 106 11.06 18.27 -2.26
CA ILE A 106 11.81 19.51 -2.01
C ILE A 106 12.16 19.66 -0.53
N ASN A 107 11.20 19.40 0.36
CA ASN A 107 11.41 19.55 1.80
C ASN A 107 12.43 18.54 2.34
N ILE A 108 12.37 17.28 1.88
CA ILE A 108 13.38 16.27 2.24
C ILE A 108 14.76 16.73 1.78
N LYS A 109 14.89 17.20 0.53
CA LYS A 109 16.17 17.68 0.01
C LYS A 109 16.74 18.82 0.85
N LYS A 110 15.93 19.84 1.16
CA LYS A 110 16.34 20.96 2.04
C LYS A 110 16.80 20.48 3.41
N LEU A 111 16.13 19.50 4.01
CA LEU A 111 16.52 18.94 5.31
C LEU A 111 17.86 18.22 5.24
N VAL A 112 18.11 17.42 4.21
CA VAL A 112 19.39 16.74 4.00
C VAL A 112 20.51 17.76 3.78
N ASP A 113 20.29 18.76 2.93
CA ASP A 113 21.27 19.81 2.64
C ASP A 113 21.62 20.66 3.88
N ASN A 114 20.65 20.89 4.78
CA ASN A 114 20.87 21.61 6.04
C ASN A 114 21.64 20.79 7.08
N ASN A 115 21.47 19.47 7.10
CA ASN A 115 22.17 18.57 8.03
C ASN A 115 23.57 18.17 7.55
N ALA A 116 23.91 18.49 6.29
CA ALA A 116 25.22 18.23 5.70
C ALA A 116 26.23 19.39 5.90
N LYS A 117 25.87 20.42 6.67
CA LYS A 117 26.73 21.53 7.10
C LYS A 117 27.07 21.41 8.58
#